data_AF-A0A0L0W5H0-F1
#
_entry.id   AF-A0A0L0W5H0-F1
#
_cell.length_a   1.000
_cell.length_b   1.000
_cell.length_c   1.000
_cell.angle_alpha   90.00
_cell.angle_beta   90.00
_cell.angle_gamma   90.00
#
_symmetry.space_group_name_H-M   'P 1'
#
loop_
_entity.id
_entity.type
_entity.pdbx_description
1 polymer ?
#
loop_
_entity_poly.entity_id
_entity_poly.type
_entity_poly.pdbx_seq_one_letter_code
_entity_poly.pdbx_strand_id
1 'polypeptide(L)'
;MSFKAVYIDLKETQVRFRSIEPTLLAWLYSSKLSLNHSLYREIIVDQEANISIFIKYLALYMYPLMNRNQPTGVSVEELSSRESSNNLKEFTHLLWCINSEFIAAFKPKYDDYINEQLSVHQWILSLLKKVGKAKIASMQTQETEEGLTGLLRIALDSRYSLASHKVYYKLLNALSNGAVCPSQIMMTGVVINVLAYYYKSTNLKKWEALFTEDNDFVDALQKIKSWNPHRYYAAKVTKIIEQEDQRAVFPWENDSHAGSIIFTRDQRTPFFGPKGGFRTGGRIRAVKQSPEHYIAMMTDFQPTDKWLRQEAPDKLWALLSTFESFYDNFIEGPECIPQVADMTQRLEIWRSKTAGNLSDLLLSRGHAGIPQVKFRINIRRMLELIWKMNSRLIESFGYETHGDFYVTQQKELQQELFGLIALSDIPESKELYLQTPKIKNRSYVQQKIIEALNSEESRDIYRVNKRGHRVSRKGIMVTKASVEVMLTYYYKRNASKWLQVFQDEESFVLNLAQIAVRLLRKDAFVDFKAANYQPTRQLDLLPWGNHLIQLNEQNSIIRKTFHSRASQNIYEKIIANPDLI
;
A
#
# COMPACT_ATOMS: atom_id res chain seq x y z
N MET A 1 5.08 -9.24 -38.32
CA MET A 1 3.66 -8.82 -38.41
C MET A 1 3.62 -7.30 -38.59
N SER A 2 2.87 -6.85 -39.59
CA SER A 2 2.91 -5.52 -40.19
C SER A 2 2.44 -4.42 -39.23
N PHE A 3 3.30 -3.42 -38.97
CA PHE A 3 2.96 -2.23 -38.19
C PHE A 3 2.17 -1.24 -39.06
N LYS A 4 0.85 -1.19 -38.90
CA LYS A 4 0.07 -0.03 -39.36
C LYS A 4 0.38 1.17 -38.46
N ALA A 5 0.91 2.23 -39.06
CA ALA A 5 1.14 3.49 -38.38
C ALA A 5 -0.20 4.22 -38.17
N VAL A 6 -0.72 4.18 -36.94
CA VAL A 6 -1.84 5.02 -36.53
C VAL A 6 -1.31 6.45 -36.31
N TYR A 7 -1.72 7.39 -37.15
CA TYR A 7 -1.52 8.82 -36.94
C TYR A 7 -2.49 9.28 -35.85
N ILE A 8 -1.99 9.89 -34.77
CA ILE A 8 -2.84 10.44 -33.71
C ILE A 8 -2.56 11.94 -33.71
N ASP A 9 -3.51 12.71 -34.26
CA ASP A 9 -3.52 14.17 -34.09
C ASP A 9 -4.16 14.49 -32.73
N LEU A 10 -3.35 15.02 -31.81
CA LEU A 10 -3.67 15.17 -30.39
C LEU A 10 -4.49 16.45 -30.07
N LYS A 11 -4.95 17.21 -31.08
CA LYS A 11 -5.71 18.46 -30.85
C LYS A 11 -7.24 18.27 -30.82
N GLU A 12 -7.83 17.46 -31.68
CA GLU A 12 -9.29 17.26 -31.73
C GLU A 12 -9.80 16.17 -30.74
N THR A 13 -8.90 15.34 -30.22
CA THR A 13 -9.23 14.17 -29.37
C THR A 13 -8.98 14.38 -27.88
N GLN A 14 -8.75 15.63 -27.44
CA GLN A 14 -8.45 15.93 -26.04
C GLN A 14 -9.64 15.59 -25.13
N VAL A 15 -9.42 14.73 -24.14
CA VAL A 15 -10.43 14.42 -23.12
C VAL A 15 -10.43 15.52 -22.06
N ARG A 16 -11.60 16.08 -21.74
CA ARG A 16 -11.75 17.12 -20.73
C ARG A 16 -12.68 16.67 -19.63
N PHE A 17 -12.09 16.23 -18.52
CA PHE A 17 -12.85 15.98 -17.30
C PHE A 17 -13.02 17.27 -16.49
N ARG A 18 -14.17 17.39 -15.84
CA ARG A 18 -14.29 18.25 -14.65
C ARG A 18 -13.45 17.62 -13.53
N SER A 19 -13.06 18.41 -12.54
CA SER A 19 -12.34 17.88 -11.37
C SER A 19 -13.10 16.68 -10.80
N ILE A 20 -12.47 15.49 -10.86
CA ILE A 20 -13.07 14.25 -10.36
C ILE A 20 -12.87 14.22 -8.85
N GLU A 21 -13.94 14.02 -8.09
CA GLU A 21 -13.87 13.99 -6.63
C GLU A 21 -12.90 12.89 -6.12
N PRO A 22 -12.03 13.20 -5.14
CA PRO A 22 -11.10 12.21 -4.57
C PRO A 22 -11.80 10.97 -3.99
N THR A 23 -13.03 11.12 -3.48
CA THR A 23 -13.83 10.01 -2.94
C THR A 23 -14.26 9.04 -4.03
N LEU A 24 -14.57 9.54 -5.23
CA LEU A 24 -14.91 8.73 -6.39
C LEU A 24 -13.67 8.01 -6.92
N LEU A 25 -12.53 8.69 -7.01
CA LEU A 25 -11.26 8.07 -7.38
C LEU A 25 -10.85 6.98 -6.39
N ALA A 26 -11.01 7.20 -5.08
CA ALA A 26 -10.77 6.16 -4.07
C ALA A 26 -11.75 4.97 -4.20
N TRP A 27 -13.00 5.23 -4.60
CA TRP A 27 -13.96 4.17 -4.91
C TRP A 27 -13.55 3.34 -6.13
N LEU A 28 -13.10 3.98 -7.21
CA LEU A 28 -12.62 3.29 -8.40
C LEU A 28 -11.29 2.56 -8.14
N TYR A 29 -10.42 3.10 -7.29
CA TYR A 29 -9.21 2.39 -6.85
C TYR A 29 -9.53 1.03 -6.21
N SER A 30 -10.68 0.93 -5.52
CA SER A 30 -11.09 -0.33 -4.89
C SER A 30 -11.36 -1.47 -5.87
N SER A 31 -11.34 -1.25 -7.18
CA SER A 31 -11.33 -2.32 -8.20
C SER A 31 -10.09 -3.22 -8.07
N LYS A 32 -8.97 -2.70 -7.56
CA LYS A 32 -7.74 -3.48 -7.32
C LYS A 32 -7.66 -4.13 -5.93
N LEU A 33 -8.41 -3.61 -4.95
CA LEU A 33 -8.29 -4.02 -3.54
C LEU A 33 -8.86 -5.41 -3.24
N SER A 34 -9.78 -5.92 -4.05
CA SER A 34 -10.34 -7.26 -3.85
C SER A 34 -10.89 -7.83 -5.14
N LEU A 35 -10.08 -8.66 -5.80
CA LEU A 35 -10.41 -9.27 -7.08
C LEU A 35 -11.31 -10.50 -6.92
N ASN A 36 -12.11 -10.77 -7.95
CA ASN A 36 -12.73 -12.08 -8.10
C ASN A 36 -11.69 -13.12 -8.58
N HIS A 37 -12.03 -14.41 -8.46
CA HIS A 37 -11.09 -15.49 -8.77
C HIS A 37 -10.67 -15.51 -10.25
N SER A 38 -11.58 -15.17 -11.17
CA SER A 38 -11.28 -15.15 -12.60
C SER A 38 -10.26 -14.07 -12.95
N LEU A 39 -10.48 -12.83 -12.51
CA LEU A 39 -9.59 -11.70 -12.80
C LEU A 39 -8.24 -11.83 -12.09
N TYR A 40 -8.22 -12.40 -10.88
CA TYR A 40 -6.96 -12.71 -10.20
C TYR A 40 -6.12 -13.72 -10.98
N ARG A 41 -6.72 -14.83 -11.41
CA ARG A 41 -6.04 -15.85 -12.22
C ARG A 41 -5.57 -15.26 -13.55
N GLU A 42 -6.39 -14.44 -14.18
CA GLU A 42 -6.04 -13.75 -15.42
C GLU A 42 -4.77 -12.91 -15.27
N ILE A 43 -4.69 -12.06 -14.24
CA ILE A 43 -3.54 -11.18 -14.00
C ILE A 43 -2.28 -11.96 -13.56
N ILE A 44 -2.44 -12.92 -12.65
CA ILE A 44 -1.31 -13.60 -11.98
C ILE A 44 -0.82 -14.83 -12.73
N VAL A 45 -1.65 -15.47 -13.54
CA VAL A 45 -1.33 -16.72 -14.24
C VAL A 45 -1.39 -16.51 -15.74
N ASP A 46 -2.56 -16.16 -16.27
CA ASP A 46 -2.82 -16.31 -17.71
C ASP A 46 -2.15 -15.19 -18.53
N GLN A 47 -2.07 -13.97 -18.00
CA GLN A 47 -1.54 -12.77 -18.68
C GLN A 47 -0.27 -12.21 -18.03
N GLU A 48 0.33 -12.91 -17.07
CA GLU A 48 1.47 -12.40 -16.32
C GLU A 48 2.67 -12.08 -17.21
N ALA A 49 2.93 -12.90 -18.24
CA ALA A 49 4.00 -12.65 -19.20
C ALA A 49 3.77 -11.36 -20.00
N ASN A 50 2.54 -11.15 -20.48
CA ASN A 50 2.16 -9.95 -21.25
C ASN A 50 2.22 -8.69 -20.39
N ILE A 51 1.72 -8.76 -19.15
CA ILE A 51 1.77 -7.68 -18.16
C ILE A 51 3.23 -7.34 -17.82
N SER A 52 4.08 -8.36 -17.61
CA SER A 52 5.51 -8.17 -17.33
C SER A 52 6.24 -7.52 -18.49
N ILE A 53 5.97 -7.96 -19.73
CA ILE A 53 6.51 -7.35 -20.95
C ILE A 53 6.08 -5.88 -21.06
N PHE A 54 4.81 -5.58 -20.81
CA PHE A 54 4.31 -4.20 -20.82
C PHE A 54 5.03 -3.33 -19.78
N ILE A 55 5.19 -3.81 -18.54
CA ILE A 55 5.91 -3.09 -17.49
C ILE A 55 7.36 -2.79 -17.90
N LYS A 56 8.06 -3.76 -18.51
CA LYS A 56 9.43 -3.54 -19.02
C LYS A 56 9.48 -2.42 -20.04
N TYR A 57 8.62 -2.46 -21.06
CA TYR A 57 8.61 -1.43 -22.10
C TYR A 57 8.13 -0.08 -21.60
N LEU A 58 7.15 -0.06 -20.69
CA LEU A 58 6.69 1.16 -20.03
C LEU A 58 7.84 1.82 -19.26
N ALA A 59 8.60 1.04 -18.49
CA ALA A 59 9.78 1.52 -17.79
C ALA A 59 10.83 2.11 -18.77
N LEU A 60 11.12 1.39 -19.85
CA LEU A 60 12.09 1.81 -20.87
C LEU A 60 11.69 3.10 -21.58
N TYR A 61 10.40 3.29 -21.88
CA TYR A 61 9.92 4.49 -22.58
C TYR A 61 9.72 5.68 -21.67
N MET A 62 9.39 5.45 -20.40
CA MET A 62 9.31 6.52 -19.40
C MET A 62 10.69 7.00 -18.96
N TYR A 63 11.71 6.14 -18.99
CA TYR A 63 13.04 6.46 -18.49
C TYR A 63 13.67 7.76 -19.07
N PRO A 64 13.71 7.99 -20.40
CA PRO A 64 14.20 9.24 -20.98
C PRO A 64 13.35 10.48 -20.66
N LEU A 65 12.10 10.28 -20.24
CA LEU A 65 11.15 11.36 -19.94
C LEU A 65 11.29 11.87 -18.50
N MET A 66 11.92 11.10 -17.62
CA MET A 66 12.04 11.41 -16.19
C MET A 66 13.23 12.31 -15.82
N ASN A 67 14.05 12.75 -16.78
CA ASN A 67 15.23 13.60 -16.55
C ASN A 67 16.15 13.10 -15.40
N ARG A 68 16.29 11.77 -15.23
CA ARG A 68 17.18 11.17 -14.24
C ARG A 68 18.48 10.74 -14.92
N ASN A 69 19.64 11.18 -14.41
CA ASN A 69 20.94 10.66 -14.82
C ASN A 69 20.93 9.12 -14.73
N GLN A 70 21.57 8.42 -15.68
CA GLN A 70 21.69 6.95 -15.69
C GLN A 70 21.90 6.37 -14.29
N PRO A 71 20.89 5.69 -13.71
CA PRO A 71 21.15 4.90 -12.53
C PRO A 71 21.93 3.68 -13.02
N THR A 72 23.25 3.74 -12.89
CA THR A 72 24.15 2.62 -13.10
C THR A 72 23.79 1.51 -12.13
N GLY A 73 22.89 0.59 -12.52
CA GLY A 73 22.69 -0.69 -11.83
C GLY A 73 21.27 -1.14 -11.49
N VAL A 74 20.19 -0.49 -11.96
CA VAL A 74 18.83 -1.07 -11.82
C VAL A 74 18.54 -1.92 -13.04
N SER A 75 18.32 -3.21 -12.83
CA SER A 75 17.89 -4.09 -13.91
C SER A 75 16.40 -3.84 -14.18
N VAL A 76 16.06 -3.53 -15.43
CA VAL A 76 14.65 -3.38 -15.88
C VAL A 76 13.87 -4.67 -15.62
N GLU A 77 14.58 -5.80 -15.59
CA GLU A 77 14.05 -7.11 -15.26
C GLU A 77 13.53 -7.16 -13.81
N GLU A 78 14.21 -6.53 -12.85
CA GLU A 78 13.78 -6.46 -11.45
C GLU A 78 12.43 -5.73 -11.30
N LEU A 79 12.21 -4.65 -12.05
CA LEU A 79 10.95 -3.87 -12.03
C LEU A 79 9.73 -4.68 -12.48
N SER A 80 9.96 -5.63 -13.40
CA SER A 80 8.92 -6.52 -13.91
C SER A 80 8.77 -7.83 -13.13
N SER A 81 9.80 -8.22 -12.36
CA SER A 81 9.79 -9.46 -11.59
C SER A 81 8.63 -9.49 -10.62
N ARG A 82 8.00 -10.65 -10.34
CA ARG A 82 6.89 -10.76 -9.37
C ARG A 82 7.23 -10.19 -7.98
N GLU A 83 8.49 -10.27 -7.60
CA GLU A 83 9.00 -9.95 -6.26
C GLU A 83 9.21 -8.46 -6.01
N SER A 84 9.16 -7.60 -7.03
CA SER A 84 9.26 -6.15 -6.83
C SER A 84 7.91 -5.51 -6.52
N SER A 85 7.89 -4.43 -5.76
CA SER A 85 6.71 -3.56 -5.58
C SER A 85 7.07 -2.17 -6.08
N ASN A 86 6.36 -1.69 -7.12
CA ASN A 86 6.63 -0.37 -7.69
C ASN A 86 5.39 0.29 -8.33
N ASN A 87 5.49 1.59 -8.60
CA ASN A 87 4.42 2.38 -9.20
C ASN A 87 4.05 1.94 -10.62
N LEU A 88 4.96 1.30 -11.39
CA LEU A 88 4.61 0.72 -12.69
C LEU A 88 3.64 -0.44 -12.54
N LYS A 89 3.90 -1.34 -11.58
CA LYS A 89 2.97 -2.42 -11.24
C LYS A 89 1.64 -1.88 -10.72
N GLU A 90 1.70 -0.88 -9.84
CA GLU A 90 0.50 -0.24 -9.31
C GLU A 90 -0.36 0.34 -10.44
N PHE A 91 0.26 1.07 -11.38
CA PHE A 91 -0.39 1.61 -12.57
C PHE A 91 -0.96 0.50 -13.46
N THR A 92 -0.13 -0.47 -13.87
CA THR A 92 -0.52 -1.52 -14.82
C THR A 92 -1.65 -2.39 -14.29
N HIS A 93 -1.55 -2.84 -13.04
CA HIS A 93 -2.60 -3.67 -12.45
C HIS A 93 -3.90 -2.87 -12.23
N LEU A 94 -3.80 -1.60 -11.83
CA LEU A 94 -4.99 -0.75 -11.69
C LEU A 94 -5.66 -0.48 -13.03
N LEU A 95 -4.87 -0.18 -14.07
CA LEU A 95 -5.31 -0.02 -15.45
C LEU A 95 -6.07 -1.27 -15.92
N TRP A 96 -5.47 -2.45 -15.75
CA TRP A 96 -6.10 -3.71 -16.10
C TRP A 96 -7.41 -3.90 -15.36
N CYS A 97 -7.44 -3.73 -14.03
CA CYS A 97 -8.64 -3.95 -13.22
C CYS A 97 -9.81 -3.01 -13.59
N ILE A 98 -9.54 -1.71 -13.77
CA ILE A 98 -10.59 -0.74 -14.13
C ILE A 98 -11.09 -1.01 -15.55
N ASN A 99 -10.18 -1.30 -16.47
CA ASN A 99 -10.54 -1.63 -17.85
C ASN A 99 -11.34 -2.93 -17.92
N SER A 100 -10.99 -3.94 -17.12
CA SER A 100 -11.75 -5.20 -17.01
C SER A 100 -13.19 -4.94 -16.61
N GLU A 101 -13.42 -4.08 -15.59
CA GLU A 101 -14.78 -3.71 -15.17
C GLU A 101 -15.55 -3.07 -16.34
N PHE A 102 -14.92 -2.15 -17.09
CA PHE A 102 -15.54 -1.48 -18.22
C PHE A 102 -15.90 -2.45 -19.36
N ILE A 103 -14.92 -3.22 -19.86
CA ILE A 103 -15.12 -4.12 -21.00
C ILE A 103 -16.12 -5.22 -20.63
N ALA A 104 -15.98 -5.83 -19.45
CA ALA A 104 -16.85 -6.91 -19.00
C ALA A 104 -18.33 -6.47 -18.89
N ALA A 105 -18.59 -5.17 -18.76
CA ALA A 105 -19.95 -4.67 -18.73
C ALA A 105 -20.74 -4.98 -20.01
N PHE A 106 -20.04 -5.10 -21.15
CA PHE A 106 -20.62 -5.40 -22.45
C PHE A 106 -20.63 -6.90 -22.79
N LYS A 107 -20.20 -7.77 -21.86
CA LYS A 107 -20.14 -9.23 -22.04
C LYS A 107 -19.52 -9.67 -23.40
N PRO A 108 -18.34 -9.14 -23.77
CA PRO A 108 -17.66 -9.55 -25.01
C PRO A 108 -17.27 -11.03 -24.98
N LYS A 109 -16.86 -11.55 -26.15
CA LYS A 109 -16.15 -12.83 -26.20
C LYS A 109 -14.79 -12.71 -25.52
N TYR A 110 -14.30 -13.81 -24.97
CA TYR A 110 -13.03 -13.84 -24.23
C TYR A 110 -11.85 -13.31 -25.04
N ASP A 111 -11.74 -13.73 -26.30
CA ASP A 111 -10.65 -13.27 -27.18
C ASP A 111 -10.74 -11.76 -27.46
N ASP A 112 -11.94 -11.23 -27.70
CA ASP A 112 -12.16 -9.79 -27.91
C ASP A 112 -11.82 -9.00 -26.64
N TYR A 113 -12.18 -9.52 -25.46
CA TYR A 113 -11.84 -8.93 -24.16
C TYR A 113 -10.32 -8.87 -23.94
N ILE A 114 -9.60 -9.98 -24.16
CA ILE A 114 -8.13 -10.00 -23.97
C ILE A 114 -7.44 -9.14 -25.02
N ASN A 115 -7.88 -9.20 -26.27
CA ASN A 115 -7.31 -8.36 -27.34
C ASN A 115 -7.47 -6.88 -27.01
N GLU A 116 -8.61 -6.46 -26.47
CA GLU A 116 -8.84 -5.08 -26.05
C GLU A 116 -7.90 -4.66 -24.92
N GLN A 117 -7.73 -5.49 -23.87
CA GLN A 117 -6.75 -5.23 -22.80
C GLN A 117 -5.34 -5.00 -23.35
N LEU A 118 -4.90 -5.87 -24.26
CA LEU A 118 -3.59 -5.76 -24.90
C LEU A 118 -3.48 -4.54 -25.83
N SER A 119 -4.59 -4.14 -26.45
CA SER A 119 -4.64 -2.99 -27.36
C SER A 119 -4.46 -1.68 -26.61
N VAL A 120 -5.02 -1.56 -25.40
CA VAL A 120 -4.74 -0.43 -24.49
C VAL A 120 -3.24 -0.36 -24.17
N HIS A 121 -2.62 -1.48 -23.76
CA HIS A 121 -1.19 -1.53 -23.48
C HIS A 121 -0.34 -1.10 -24.68
N GLN A 122 -0.63 -1.64 -25.87
CA GLN A 122 0.08 -1.30 -27.09
C GLN A 122 -0.09 0.17 -27.47
N TRP A 123 -1.29 0.73 -27.30
CA TRP A 123 -1.57 2.13 -27.54
C TRP A 123 -0.72 3.04 -26.64
N ILE A 124 -0.66 2.76 -25.33
CA ILE A 124 0.18 3.50 -24.38
C ILE A 124 1.65 3.49 -24.82
N LEU A 125 2.18 2.31 -25.14
CA LEU A 125 3.56 2.17 -25.59
C LEU A 125 3.83 2.93 -26.90
N SER A 126 2.88 2.92 -27.82
CA SER A 126 2.98 3.66 -29.08
C SER A 126 3.00 5.18 -28.87
N LEU A 127 2.19 5.68 -27.93
CA LEU A 127 2.13 7.09 -27.56
C LEU A 127 3.47 7.55 -26.99
N LEU A 128 3.99 6.83 -26.00
CA LEU A 128 5.27 7.16 -25.35
C LEU A 128 6.45 7.09 -26.31
N LYS A 129 6.47 6.10 -27.22
CA LYS A 129 7.51 5.98 -28.25
C LYS A 129 7.54 7.17 -29.19
N LYS A 130 6.38 7.72 -29.57
CA LYS A 130 6.30 8.91 -30.42
C LYS A 130 6.81 10.16 -29.69
N VAL A 131 6.38 10.36 -28.44
CA VAL A 131 6.82 11.49 -27.60
C VAL A 131 8.34 11.46 -27.38
N GLY A 132 8.90 10.29 -27.07
CA GLY A 132 10.34 10.12 -26.93
C GLY A 132 11.13 10.51 -28.19
N LYS A 133 10.63 10.17 -29.39
CA LYS A 133 11.25 10.59 -30.66
C LYS A 133 11.17 12.10 -30.89
N ALA A 134 10.03 12.72 -30.58
CA ALA A 134 9.85 14.17 -30.72
C ALA A 134 10.80 14.95 -29.80
N LYS A 135 10.98 14.50 -28.54
CA LYS A 135 11.91 15.09 -27.57
C LYS A 135 13.38 14.99 -28.01
N ILE A 136 13.77 13.90 -28.69
CA ILE A 136 15.13 13.76 -29.26
C ILE A 136 15.32 14.70 -30.45
N ALA A 137 14.27 14.92 -31.26
CA ALA A 137 14.31 15.77 -32.45
C ALA A 137 14.26 17.28 -32.12
N SER A 138 13.59 17.70 -31.04
CA SER A 138 13.56 19.09 -30.58
C SER A 138 14.33 19.23 -29.27
N MET A 139 15.56 19.78 -29.31
CA MET A 139 16.37 20.04 -28.10
C MET A 139 15.73 21.02 -27.10
N GLN A 140 14.57 21.61 -27.41
CA GLN A 140 13.80 22.46 -26.51
C GLN A 140 12.30 22.32 -26.81
N THR A 141 11.59 21.57 -25.99
CA THR A 141 10.16 21.80 -25.77
C THR A 141 9.86 21.54 -24.30
N GLN A 142 9.48 22.59 -23.58
CA GLN A 142 8.80 22.47 -22.30
C GLN A 142 7.45 21.80 -22.58
N GLU A 143 7.37 20.48 -22.44
CA GLU A 143 6.06 19.84 -22.28
C GLU A 143 5.42 20.45 -21.04
N THR A 144 4.31 21.17 -21.24
CA THR A 144 3.42 21.56 -20.16
C THR A 144 3.02 20.29 -19.40
N GLU A 145 3.06 20.35 -18.07
CA GLU A 145 2.71 19.25 -17.15
C GLU A 145 1.27 18.70 -17.36
N GLU A 146 0.50 19.33 -18.24
CA GLU A 146 -0.91 19.12 -18.54
C GLU A 146 -1.18 17.97 -19.55
N GLY A 147 -0.16 17.49 -20.27
CA GLY A 147 -0.30 16.37 -21.21
C GLY A 147 -0.38 15.00 -20.53
N LEU A 148 -0.97 13.99 -21.19
CA LEU A 148 -1.11 12.62 -20.65
C LEU A 148 0.23 12.00 -20.22
N THR A 149 1.31 12.26 -20.97
CA THR A 149 2.67 11.86 -20.63
C THR A 149 3.18 12.53 -19.36
N GLY A 150 2.85 13.81 -19.16
CA GLY A 150 3.15 14.56 -17.94
C GLY A 150 2.42 14.00 -16.73
N LEU A 151 1.12 13.69 -16.88
CA LEU A 151 0.32 13.03 -15.84
C LEU A 151 0.88 11.65 -15.48
N LEU A 152 1.24 10.82 -16.47
CA LEU A 152 1.90 9.54 -16.24
C LEU A 152 3.22 9.68 -15.49
N ARG A 153 4.06 10.66 -15.88
CA ARG A 153 5.31 10.95 -15.18
C ARG A 153 5.06 11.32 -13.72
N ILE A 154 4.15 12.26 -13.45
CA ILE A 154 3.82 12.71 -12.10
C ILE A 154 3.30 11.55 -11.24
N ALA A 155 2.41 10.72 -11.78
CA ALA A 155 1.86 9.57 -11.05
C ALA A 155 2.93 8.51 -10.76
N LEU A 156 3.79 8.18 -11.72
CA LEU A 156 4.87 7.20 -11.52
C LEU A 156 5.96 7.70 -10.57
N ASP A 157 6.21 9.02 -10.53
CA ASP A 157 7.13 9.66 -9.57
C ASP A 157 6.51 9.94 -8.20
N SER A 158 5.20 9.71 -8.04
CA SER A 158 4.50 10.02 -6.80
C SER A 158 4.95 9.10 -5.65
N ARG A 159 5.26 9.72 -4.52
CA ARG A 159 5.61 9.01 -3.29
C ARG A 159 4.36 8.63 -2.51
N TYR A 160 4.39 7.46 -1.89
CA TYR A 160 3.35 7.07 -0.94
C TYR A 160 3.32 8.04 0.25
N SER A 161 2.10 8.29 0.71
CA SER A 161 1.80 9.04 1.92
C SER A 161 0.76 8.27 2.73
N LEU A 162 0.41 8.79 3.90
CA LEU A 162 -0.55 8.15 4.79
C LEU A 162 -1.93 8.05 4.15
N ALA A 163 -2.72 7.10 4.65
CA ALA A 163 -4.09 6.89 4.22
C ALA A 163 -4.91 8.18 4.33
N SER A 164 -5.57 8.57 3.25
CA SER A 164 -6.54 9.67 3.25
C SER A 164 -7.98 9.16 3.28
N HIS A 165 -8.21 7.91 2.84
CA HIS A 165 -9.53 7.31 2.77
C HIS A 165 -9.50 5.83 3.20
N LYS A 166 -10.61 5.38 3.79
CA LYS A 166 -10.90 3.96 4.04
C LYS A 166 -12.04 3.49 3.15
N VAL A 167 -11.91 2.27 2.64
CA VAL A 167 -12.84 1.63 1.71
C VAL A 167 -13.68 0.57 2.42
N TYR A 168 -14.98 0.55 2.15
CA TYR A 168 -15.96 -0.39 2.71
C TYR A 168 -16.89 -0.88 1.58
N TYR A 169 -16.85 -2.18 1.25
CA TYR A 169 -17.75 -2.74 0.23
C TYR A 169 -19.20 -2.89 0.70
N LYS A 170 -19.40 -3.12 2.01
CA LYS A 170 -20.73 -3.23 2.63
C LYS A 170 -20.92 -2.13 3.66
N LEU A 171 -22.00 -1.35 3.52
CA LEU A 171 -22.34 -0.23 4.39
C LEU A 171 -22.48 -0.62 5.87
N LEU A 172 -22.89 -1.87 6.14
CA LEU A 172 -23.11 -2.41 7.48
C LEU A 172 -21.86 -3.03 8.11
N ASN A 173 -20.74 -3.13 7.39
CA ASN A 173 -19.51 -3.69 7.94
C ASN A 173 -18.74 -2.62 8.72
N ALA A 174 -18.44 -2.90 9.99
CA ALA A 174 -17.60 -2.03 10.82
C ALA A 174 -16.12 -2.01 10.39
N LEU A 175 -15.68 -3.01 9.61
CA LEU A 175 -14.29 -3.17 9.19
C LEU A 175 -14.09 -2.78 7.72
N SER A 176 -13.10 -1.93 7.48
CA SER A 176 -12.64 -1.51 6.15
C SER A 176 -11.99 -2.66 5.40
N ASN A 177 -12.16 -2.65 4.08
CA ASN A 177 -11.53 -3.55 3.12
C ASN A 177 -10.11 -3.11 2.75
N GLY A 178 -9.76 -1.84 2.96
CA GLY A 178 -8.42 -1.32 2.75
C GLY A 178 -8.37 0.18 2.97
N ALA A 179 -7.16 0.73 2.95
CA ALA A 179 -6.91 2.16 2.94
C ALA A 179 -6.34 2.62 1.60
N VAL A 180 -6.62 3.86 1.25
CA VAL A 180 -6.13 4.51 0.03
C VAL A 180 -5.47 5.82 0.39
N CYS A 181 -4.28 6.07 -0.17
CA CYS A 181 -3.54 7.31 0.01
C CYS A 181 -3.66 8.24 -1.21
N PRO A 182 -3.27 9.53 -1.07
CA PRO A 182 -3.29 10.49 -2.17
C PRO A 182 -2.56 10.05 -3.46
N SER A 183 -1.44 9.33 -3.38
CA SER A 183 -0.73 8.86 -4.58
C SER A 183 -1.53 7.80 -5.35
N GLN A 184 -2.22 6.89 -4.65
CA GLN A 184 -3.12 5.91 -5.27
C GLN A 184 -4.37 6.57 -5.89
N ILE A 185 -4.89 7.63 -5.26
CA ILE A 185 -5.99 8.45 -5.81
C ILE A 185 -5.54 9.13 -7.12
N MET A 186 -4.37 9.74 -7.10
CA MET A 186 -3.76 10.35 -8.29
C MET A 186 -3.54 9.31 -9.40
N MET A 187 -2.98 8.15 -9.06
CA MET A 187 -2.78 7.03 -9.99
C MET A 187 -4.10 6.62 -10.66
N THR A 188 -5.18 6.56 -9.89
CA THR A 188 -6.52 6.25 -10.41
C THR A 188 -7.00 7.31 -11.39
N GLY A 189 -6.81 8.59 -11.07
CA GLY A 189 -7.11 9.69 -11.97
C GLY A 189 -6.37 9.58 -13.30
N VAL A 190 -5.08 9.23 -13.26
CA VAL A 190 -4.28 9.02 -14.47
C VAL A 190 -4.75 7.82 -15.29
N VAL A 191 -5.07 6.69 -14.65
CA VAL A 191 -5.63 5.51 -15.32
C VAL A 191 -6.94 5.86 -16.06
N ILE A 192 -7.84 6.62 -15.43
CA ILE A 192 -9.10 7.04 -16.06
C ILE A 192 -8.84 7.94 -17.28
N ASN A 193 -7.87 8.86 -17.18
CA ASN A 193 -7.45 9.67 -18.33
C ASN A 193 -6.90 8.79 -19.44
N VAL A 194 -5.98 7.88 -19.15
CA VAL A 194 -5.42 6.95 -20.14
C VAL A 194 -6.52 6.18 -20.87
N LEU A 195 -7.46 5.59 -20.14
CA LEU A 195 -8.56 4.82 -20.74
C LEU A 195 -9.48 5.68 -21.59
N ALA A 196 -9.87 6.87 -21.12
CA ALA A 196 -10.73 7.75 -21.90
C ALA A 196 -10.05 8.25 -23.17
N TYR A 197 -8.76 8.61 -23.10
CA TYR A 197 -8.00 9.01 -24.28
C TYR A 197 -7.90 7.86 -25.28
N TYR A 198 -7.62 6.65 -24.82
CA TYR A 198 -7.59 5.47 -25.66
C TYR A 198 -8.95 5.27 -26.38
N TYR A 199 -10.02 5.09 -25.61
CA TYR A 199 -11.33 4.79 -26.19
C TYR A 199 -11.85 5.92 -27.11
N LYS A 200 -11.66 7.18 -26.73
CA LYS A 200 -12.07 8.32 -27.57
C LYS A 200 -11.24 8.44 -28.85
N SER A 201 -9.91 8.32 -28.76
CA SER A 201 -9.01 8.51 -29.91
C SER A 201 -9.02 7.33 -30.88
N THR A 202 -9.30 6.11 -30.39
CA THR A 202 -9.35 4.90 -31.23
C THR A 202 -10.66 4.78 -32.00
N ASN A 203 -11.81 5.14 -31.40
CA ASN A 203 -13.09 5.14 -32.11
C ASN A 203 -14.03 6.24 -31.58
N LEU A 204 -13.95 7.43 -32.18
CA LEU A 204 -14.76 8.58 -31.78
C LEU A 204 -16.26 8.33 -31.98
N LYS A 205 -16.65 7.63 -33.04
CA LYS A 205 -18.08 7.36 -33.32
C LYS A 205 -18.70 6.50 -32.21
N LYS A 206 -18.01 5.45 -31.76
CA LYS A 206 -18.46 4.61 -30.63
C LYS A 206 -18.46 5.40 -29.32
N TRP A 207 -17.44 6.22 -29.11
CA TRP A 207 -17.37 7.09 -27.94
C TRP A 207 -18.60 8.01 -27.85
N GLU A 208 -18.91 8.74 -28.91
CA GLU A 208 -20.06 9.66 -28.98
C GLU A 208 -21.40 8.91 -28.92
N ALA A 209 -21.45 7.68 -29.43
CA ALA A 209 -22.64 6.84 -29.32
C ALA A 209 -22.94 6.39 -27.87
N LEU A 210 -21.93 6.33 -26.99
CA LEU A 210 -22.08 5.91 -25.59
C LEU A 210 -22.07 7.07 -24.60
N PHE A 211 -21.32 8.13 -24.88
CA PHE A 211 -21.04 9.25 -23.98
C PHE A 211 -21.38 10.58 -24.66
N THR A 212 -22.28 11.35 -24.03
CA THR A 212 -22.65 12.68 -24.52
C THR A 212 -21.56 13.71 -24.17
N GLU A 213 -20.93 13.54 -23.00
CA GLU A 213 -19.80 14.33 -22.53
C GLU A 213 -18.68 13.40 -22.03
N ASP A 214 -17.44 13.87 -22.02
CA ASP A 214 -16.30 13.07 -21.53
C ASP A 214 -16.48 12.60 -20.08
N ASN A 215 -17.09 13.42 -19.22
CA ASN A 215 -17.39 13.04 -17.82
C ASN A 215 -18.36 11.86 -17.70
N ASP A 216 -19.16 11.58 -18.73
CA ASP A 216 -20.10 10.47 -18.72
C ASP A 216 -19.36 9.12 -18.66
N PHE A 217 -18.10 9.06 -19.12
CA PHE A 217 -17.24 7.90 -18.97
C PHE A 217 -16.92 7.61 -17.49
N VAL A 218 -16.63 8.65 -16.69
CA VAL A 218 -16.36 8.51 -15.25
C VAL A 218 -17.64 8.07 -14.51
N ASP A 219 -18.78 8.66 -14.88
CA ASP A 219 -20.09 8.26 -14.36
C ASP A 219 -20.41 6.80 -14.73
N ALA A 220 -20.05 6.36 -15.94
CA ALA A 220 -20.22 4.98 -16.37
C ALA A 220 -19.40 4.01 -15.52
N LEU A 221 -18.09 4.28 -15.32
CA LEU A 221 -17.23 3.46 -14.47
C LEU A 221 -17.78 3.36 -13.04
N GLN A 222 -18.25 4.47 -12.47
CA GLN A 222 -18.87 4.48 -11.14
C GLN A 222 -20.08 3.54 -11.05
N LYS A 223 -20.94 3.57 -12.09
CA LYS A 223 -22.18 2.80 -12.13
C LYS A 223 -21.94 1.33 -12.42
N ILE A 224 -21.03 1.00 -13.34
CA ILE A 224 -20.61 -0.37 -13.65
C ILE A 224 -20.06 -1.03 -12.39
N LYS A 225 -19.16 -0.35 -11.67
CA LYS A 225 -18.64 -0.86 -10.40
C LYS A 225 -19.72 -1.07 -9.34
N SER A 226 -20.78 -0.27 -9.42
CA SER A 226 -21.87 -0.26 -8.45
C SER A 226 -23.11 -1.00 -8.94
N TRP A 227 -22.97 -1.85 -9.97
CA TRP A 227 -24.10 -2.45 -10.67
C TRP A 227 -24.99 -3.21 -9.69
N ASN A 228 -26.17 -2.65 -9.45
CA ASN A 228 -27.23 -3.34 -8.76
C ASN A 228 -28.29 -3.67 -9.82
N PRO A 229 -28.44 -4.95 -10.21
CA PRO A 229 -29.37 -5.34 -11.27
C PRO A 229 -30.83 -5.02 -10.94
N HIS A 230 -31.17 -4.76 -9.67
CA HIS A 230 -32.51 -4.36 -9.24
C HIS A 230 -32.88 -2.89 -9.55
N ARG A 231 -31.95 -2.07 -10.06
CA ARG A 231 -32.25 -0.69 -10.49
C ARG A 231 -32.80 -0.69 -11.92
N TYR A 232 -33.90 0.04 -12.16
CA TYR A 232 -34.56 0.14 -13.47
C TYR A 232 -33.61 0.44 -14.64
N TYR A 233 -32.74 1.44 -14.50
CA TYR A 233 -31.79 1.80 -15.56
C TYR A 233 -30.71 0.74 -15.78
N ALA A 234 -30.20 0.13 -14.70
CA ALA A 234 -29.28 -1.00 -14.81
C ALA A 234 -29.93 -2.16 -15.58
N ALA A 235 -31.16 -2.52 -15.24
CA ALA A 235 -31.92 -3.56 -15.94
C ALA A 235 -32.16 -3.21 -17.42
N LYS A 236 -32.45 -1.94 -17.75
CA LYS A 236 -32.61 -1.49 -19.15
C LYS A 236 -31.31 -1.64 -19.94
N VAL A 237 -30.18 -1.19 -19.37
CA VAL A 237 -28.86 -1.30 -20.01
C VAL A 237 -28.46 -2.77 -20.19
N THR A 238 -28.64 -3.59 -19.16
CA THR A 238 -28.38 -5.04 -19.24
C THR A 238 -29.19 -5.69 -20.37
N LYS A 239 -30.47 -5.34 -20.51
CA LYS A 239 -31.31 -5.84 -21.62
C LYS A 239 -30.80 -5.41 -23.00
N ILE A 240 -30.39 -4.14 -23.14
CA ILE A 240 -29.81 -3.65 -24.41
C ILE A 240 -28.55 -4.46 -24.74
N ILE A 241 -27.66 -4.64 -23.77
CA ILE A 241 -26.41 -5.41 -23.94
C ILE A 241 -26.69 -6.88 -24.26
N GLU A 242 -27.73 -7.48 -23.68
CA GLU A 242 -28.13 -8.87 -23.95
C GLU A 242 -28.79 -9.07 -25.31
N GLN A 243 -29.41 -8.02 -25.86
CA GLN A 243 -30.05 -8.04 -27.18
C GLN A 243 -29.09 -7.66 -28.31
N GLU A 244 -28.01 -6.94 -28.00
CA GLU A 244 -26.98 -6.56 -28.95
C GLU A 244 -26.09 -7.75 -29.31
N ASP A 245 -25.61 -7.81 -30.56
CA ASP A 245 -24.55 -8.75 -30.92
C ASP A 245 -23.32 -8.48 -30.04
N GLN A 246 -22.76 -9.52 -29.41
CA GLN A 246 -21.55 -9.42 -28.59
C GLN A 246 -20.35 -8.83 -29.35
N ARG A 247 -20.37 -8.88 -30.69
CA ARG A 247 -19.36 -8.25 -31.58
C ARG A 247 -19.65 -6.79 -31.92
N ALA A 248 -20.79 -6.25 -31.51
CA ALA A 248 -21.16 -4.88 -31.84
C ALA A 248 -20.28 -3.86 -31.12
N VAL A 249 -19.77 -4.16 -29.92
CA VAL A 249 -18.98 -3.21 -29.12
C VAL A 249 -17.49 -3.48 -29.23
N PHE A 250 -17.07 -4.74 -29.12
CA PHE A 250 -15.67 -5.14 -29.17
C PHE A 250 -15.41 -6.05 -30.37
N PRO A 251 -14.25 -5.92 -31.04
CA PRO A 251 -13.11 -5.04 -30.73
C PRO A 251 -13.42 -3.54 -30.89
N TRP A 252 -12.88 -2.69 -30.02
CA TRP A 252 -13.25 -1.27 -29.98
C TRP A 252 -12.86 -0.53 -31.27
N GLU A 253 -11.70 -0.85 -31.84
CA GLU A 253 -11.17 -0.27 -33.08
C GLU A 253 -12.11 -0.43 -34.28
N ASN A 254 -12.89 -1.52 -34.35
CA ASN A 254 -13.76 -1.79 -35.48
C ASN A 254 -15.04 -0.94 -35.40
N ASP A 255 -15.49 -0.37 -36.52
CA ASP A 255 -16.81 0.28 -36.55
C ASP A 255 -17.92 -0.76 -36.32
N SER A 256 -18.90 -0.41 -35.48
CA SER A 256 -20.09 -1.23 -35.30
C SER A 256 -20.99 -1.18 -36.54
N HIS A 257 -21.82 -2.18 -36.73
CA HIS A 257 -22.86 -2.16 -37.76
C HIS A 257 -23.82 -0.98 -37.52
N ALA A 258 -24.16 -0.22 -38.57
CA ALA A 258 -25.02 0.97 -38.48
C ALA A 258 -26.43 0.71 -37.89
N GLY A 259 -26.89 -0.54 -37.94
CA GLY A 259 -28.15 -0.99 -37.33
C GLY A 259 -28.06 -1.39 -35.85
N SER A 260 -26.89 -1.26 -35.21
CA SER A 260 -26.68 -1.59 -33.80
C SER A 260 -27.56 -0.72 -32.88
N ILE A 261 -28.05 -1.29 -31.78
CA ILE A 261 -28.92 -0.60 -30.81
C ILE A 261 -28.15 0.56 -30.16
N ILE A 262 -26.83 0.47 -30.06
CA ILE A 262 -25.96 1.53 -29.53
C ILE A 262 -26.03 2.80 -30.38
N PHE A 263 -26.18 2.67 -31.70
CA PHE A 263 -26.23 3.79 -32.64
C PHE A 263 -27.65 4.27 -32.92
N THR A 264 -28.65 3.38 -32.83
CA THR A 264 -30.05 3.70 -33.16
C THR A 264 -30.85 4.21 -31.96
N ARG A 265 -30.32 4.12 -30.73
CA ARG A 265 -30.94 4.68 -29.53
C ARG A 265 -30.99 6.22 -29.55
N ASP A 266 -31.87 6.79 -28.73
CA ASP A 266 -31.86 8.24 -28.44
C ASP A 266 -30.60 8.63 -27.65
N GLN A 267 -29.63 9.24 -28.35
CA GLN A 267 -28.35 9.70 -27.81
C GLN A 267 -28.50 10.85 -26.81
N ARG A 268 -29.68 11.50 -26.71
CA ARG A 268 -29.95 12.50 -25.66
C ARG A 268 -30.05 11.88 -24.27
N THR A 269 -30.30 10.57 -24.21
CA THR A 269 -30.32 9.81 -22.97
C THR A 269 -28.96 9.16 -22.73
N PRO A 270 -28.31 9.36 -21.57
CA PRO A 270 -27.03 8.71 -21.30
C PRO A 270 -27.18 7.18 -21.29
N PHE A 271 -26.24 6.45 -21.91
CA PHE A 271 -26.32 4.99 -22.03
C PHE A 271 -26.43 4.34 -20.65
N PHE A 272 -25.55 4.72 -19.73
CA PHE A 272 -25.52 4.19 -18.37
C PHE A 272 -26.55 4.85 -17.42
N GLY A 273 -27.65 5.40 -17.93
CA GLY A 273 -28.71 6.04 -17.12
C GLY A 273 -28.35 7.43 -16.58
N PRO A 274 -29.22 8.07 -15.77
CA PRO A 274 -29.11 9.48 -15.41
C PRO A 274 -27.83 9.84 -14.62
N LYS A 275 -27.39 11.10 -14.73
CA LYS A 275 -26.25 11.66 -13.97
C LYS A 275 -26.57 11.70 -12.46
N GLY A 276 -25.59 11.44 -11.59
CA GLY A 276 -25.71 11.66 -10.13
C GLY A 276 -26.41 10.58 -9.27
N GLY A 277 -26.62 9.35 -9.79
CA GLY A 277 -27.42 8.32 -9.11
C GLY A 277 -26.71 7.44 -8.06
N PHE A 278 -25.38 7.52 -7.92
CA PHE A 278 -24.63 6.70 -6.95
C PHE A 278 -23.85 7.58 -5.97
N ARG A 279 -24.24 7.56 -4.70
CA ARG A 279 -23.46 8.16 -3.63
C ARG A 279 -22.48 7.10 -3.11
N THR A 280 -21.19 7.39 -3.17
CA THR A 280 -20.13 6.64 -2.45
C THR A 280 -20.30 6.72 -0.93
N GLY A 281 -21.26 7.53 -0.45
CA GLY A 281 -21.59 7.77 0.95
C GLY A 281 -21.66 6.49 1.77
N GLY A 282 -20.77 6.40 2.76
CA GLY A 282 -20.65 5.26 3.67
C GLY A 282 -19.72 4.14 3.18
N ARG A 283 -19.46 4.02 1.87
CA ARG A 283 -18.49 3.08 1.27
C ARG A 283 -17.07 3.63 1.23
N ILE A 284 -16.93 4.94 1.11
CA ILE A 284 -15.66 5.65 1.25
C ILE A 284 -15.78 6.61 2.43
N ARG A 285 -14.80 6.58 3.34
CA ARG A 285 -14.74 7.49 4.48
C ARG A 285 -13.38 8.18 4.50
N ALA A 286 -13.39 9.51 4.57
CA ALA A 286 -12.16 10.27 4.76
C ALA A 286 -11.56 9.96 6.14
N VAL A 287 -10.24 9.83 6.18
CA VAL A 287 -9.46 9.73 7.40
C VAL A 287 -9.10 11.14 7.84
N LYS A 288 -9.44 11.51 9.08
CA LYS A 288 -9.01 12.79 9.64
C LYS A 288 -7.50 12.71 9.89
N GLN A 289 -6.71 13.48 9.16
CA GLN A 289 -5.29 13.64 9.41
C GLN A 289 -5.07 14.87 10.31
N SER A 290 -4.23 14.73 11.34
CA SER A 290 -3.78 15.88 12.14
C SER A 290 -2.78 16.71 11.33
N PRO A 291 -2.84 18.05 11.35
CA PRO A 291 -1.81 18.90 10.74
C PRO A 291 -0.40 18.64 11.29
N GLU A 292 -0.29 18.16 12.53
CA GLU A 292 0.97 17.90 13.25
C GLU A 292 1.64 16.56 12.85
N HIS A 293 0.93 15.70 12.11
CA HIS A 293 1.40 14.36 11.75
C HIS A 293 2.65 14.37 10.88
N TYR A 294 2.96 15.51 10.25
CA TYR A 294 4.16 15.69 9.44
C TYR A 294 5.43 16.00 10.24
N ILE A 295 5.34 16.18 11.57
CA ILE A 295 6.47 16.55 12.46
C ILE A 295 6.75 15.46 13.52
N ALA A 296 5.83 14.53 13.74
CA ALA A 296 5.90 13.53 14.81
C ALA A 296 6.40 12.13 14.35
N MET A 297 6.60 11.21 15.29
CA MET A 297 6.84 9.78 15.00
C MET A 297 5.54 9.11 14.50
N MET A 298 5.64 8.03 13.73
CA MET A 298 4.46 7.23 13.34
C MET A 298 3.70 6.69 14.56
N THR A 299 4.41 6.45 15.66
CA THR A 299 3.87 6.05 16.97
C THR A 299 3.22 7.18 17.78
N ASP A 300 3.26 8.43 17.31
CA ASP A 300 2.59 9.59 17.92
C ASP A 300 1.18 9.84 17.35
N PHE A 301 0.55 8.81 16.78
CA PHE A 301 -0.80 8.89 16.23
C PHE A 301 -1.84 9.26 17.30
N GLN A 302 -2.90 9.93 16.88
CA GLN A 302 -4.06 10.21 17.74
C GLN A 302 -5.00 8.99 17.78
N PRO A 303 -5.24 8.37 18.94
CA PRO A 303 -6.07 7.18 19.04
C PRO A 303 -7.49 7.39 18.54
N THR A 304 -7.96 6.52 17.66
CA THR A 304 -9.37 6.45 17.23
C THR A 304 -10.13 5.33 17.93
N ASP A 305 -9.42 4.30 18.40
CA ASP A 305 -10.02 3.22 19.19
C ASP A 305 -10.63 3.75 20.50
N LYS A 306 -11.74 3.14 20.91
CA LYS A 306 -12.47 3.56 22.10
C LYS A 306 -11.64 3.31 23.36
N TRP A 307 -11.03 2.14 23.48
CA TRP A 307 -10.30 1.74 24.68
C TRP A 307 -8.97 2.47 24.79
N LEU A 308 -8.25 2.63 23.68
CA LEU A 308 -6.99 3.37 23.67
C LEU A 308 -7.17 4.86 24.03
N ARG A 309 -8.34 5.46 23.69
CA ARG A 309 -8.68 6.83 24.12
C ARG A 309 -9.02 6.94 25.60
N GLN A 310 -9.57 5.89 26.20
CA GLN A 310 -10.02 5.88 27.59
C GLN A 310 -8.88 5.57 28.57
N GLU A 311 -7.87 4.82 28.12
CA GLU A 311 -6.72 4.42 28.92
C GLU A 311 -5.51 5.35 28.67
N ALA A 312 -4.57 5.37 29.61
CA ALA A 312 -3.29 6.05 29.39
C ALA A 312 -2.55 5.37 28.22
N PRO A 313 -2.11 6.10 27.17
CA PRO A 313 -1.42 5.51 26.01
C PRO A 313 -0.16 4.73 26.41
N ASP A 314 0.44 5.06 27.56
CA ASP A 314 1.56 4.34 28.15
C ASP A 314 1.27 2.88 28.51
N LYS A 315 0.01 2.53 28.83
CA LYS A 315 -0.38 1.13 29.07
C LYS A 315 -0.24 0.27 27.82
N LEU A 316 -0.44 0.85 26.61
CA LEU A 316 -0.21 0.15 25.36
C LEU A 316 1.26 -0.21 25.19
N TRP A 317 2.15 0.74 25.40
CA TRP A 317 3.59 0.51 25.32
C TRP A 317 4.07 -0.45 26.42
N ALA A 318 3.51 -0.36 27.62
CA ALA A 318 3.79 -1.32 28.68
C ALA A 318 3.33 -2.74 28.31
N LEU A 319 2.15 -2.90 27.68
CA LEU A 319 1.70 -4.18 27.16
C LEU A 319 2.61 -4.73 26.06
N LEU A 320 3.09 -3.89 25.14
CA LEU A 320 4.03 -4.31 24.11
C LEU A 320 5.41 -4.67 24.66
N SER A 321 5.84 -4.05 25.77
CA SER A 321 7.11 -4.44 26.42
C SER A 321 7.11 -5.90 26.91
N THR A 322 5.93 -6.51 27.06
CA THR A 322 5.80 -7.90 27.54
C THR A 322 6.39 -8.93 26.58
N PHE A 323 6.62 -8.58 25.31
CA PHE A 323 7.40 -9.40 24.38
C PHE A 323 8.80 -9.71 24.93
N GLU A 324 9.41 -8.83 25.74
CA GLU A 324 10.72 -9.08 26.33
C GLU A 324 10.76 -10.39 27.14
N SER A 325 9.70 -10.66 27.91
CA SER A 325 9.64 -11.76 28.88
C SER A 325 8.81 -12.95 28.43
N PHE A 326 7.83 -12.75 27.54
CA PHE A 326 6.89 -13.79 27.12
C PHE A 326 7.05 -14.20 25.65
N TYR A 327 8.11 -13.74 24.99
CA TYR A 327 8.38 -14.08 23.60
C TYR A 327 8.49 -15.58 23.36
N ASP A 328 8.96 -16.39 24.31
CA ASP A 328 9.12 -17.85 24.10
C ASP A 328 7.85 -18.66 24.45
N ASN A 329 6.80 -18.00 24.94
CA ASN A 329 5.59 -18.69 25.36
C ASN A 329 4.92 -19.45 24.20
N PHE A 330 4.76 -20.76 24.32
CA PHE A 330 4.05 -21.60 23.36
C PHE A 330 4.72 -21.73 21.99
N ILE A 331 6.03 -21.43 21.86
CA ILE A 331 6.79 -21.80 20.66
C ILE A 331 6.87 -23.33 20.62
N GLU A 332 6.53 -23.90 19.47
CA GLU A 332 6.74 -25.32 19.14
C GLU A 332 7.91 -25.40 18.15
N GLY A 333 9.05 -25.94 18.56
CA GLY A 333 10.25 -26.04 17.72
C GLY A 333 11.54 -25.58 18.43
N PRO A 334 12.68 -25.52 17.72
CA PRO A 334 13.95 -25.07 18.30
C PRO A 334 13.86 -23.60 18.71
N GLU A 335 14.36 -23.29 19.91
CA GLU A 335 14.46 -21.90 20.38
C GLU A 335 15.34 -21.08 19.44
N CYS A 336 14.74 -20.08 18.79
CA CYS A 336 15.48 -19.17 17.93
C CYS A 336 16.03 -18.00 18.77
N ILE A 337 17.29 -18.12 19.18
CA ILE A 337 18.01 -17.07 19.89
C ILE A 337 18.18 -15.86 18.96
N PRO A 338 17.82 -14.63 19.39
CA PRO A 338 18.00 -13.43 18.59
C PRO A 338 19.46 -13.24 18.11
N GLN A 339 19.66 -13.25 16.80
CA GLN A 339 20.98 -13.03 16.19
C GLN A 339 21.25 -11.54 16.03
N VAL A 340 21.66 -10.89 17.12
CA VAL A 340 21.84 -9.42 17.18
C VAL A 340 23.29 -8.99 17.39
N ALA A 341 24.21 -9.94 17.61
CA ALA A 341 25.60 -9.66 17.98
C ALA A 341 26.34 -8.85 16.91
N ASP A 342 26.28 -9.29 15.65
CA ASP A 342 26.95 -8.63 14.53
C ASP A 342 26.47 -7.18 14.35
N MET A 343 25.15 -6.96 14.42
CA MET A 343 24.58 -5.62 14.29
C MET A 343 24.92 -4.73 15.49
N THR A 344 24.92 -5.30 16.69
CA THR A 344 25.34 -4.60 17.92
C THR A 344 26.79 -4.11 17.77
N GLN A 345 27.70 -4.98 17.34
CA GLN A 345 29.10 -4.63 17.08
C GLN A 345 29.23 -3.56 15.99
N ARG A 346 28.44 -3.66 14.92
CA ARG A 346 28.46 -2.66 13.84
C ARG A 346 28.00 -1.27 14.32
N LEU A 347 26.97 -1.20 15.16
CA LEU A 347 26.48 0.04 15.76
C LEU A 347 27.48 0.61 16.78
N GLU A 348 28.18 -0.24 17.52
CA GLU A 348 29.30 0.18 18.38
C GLU A 348 30.43 0.82 17.58
N ILE A 349 30.88 0.17 16.50
CA ILE A 349 31.92 0.69 15.62
C ILE A 349 31.48 2.02 14.99
N TRP A 350 30.25 2.11 14.50
CA TRP A 350 29.70 3.35 13.95
C TRP A 350 29.71 4.48 14.98
N ARG A 351 29.28 4.18 16.22
CA ARG A 351 29.25 5.16 17.30
C ARG A 351 30.66 5.67 17.64
N SER A 352 31.64 4.78 17.76
CA SER A 352 33.02 5.15 18.07
C SER A 352 33.64 6.04 16.99
N LYS A 353 33.31 5.79 15.71
CA LYS A 353 33.77 6.63 14.58
C LYS A 353 33.10 8.01 14.53
N THR A 354 31.88 8.13 15.05
CA THR A 354 31.06 9.34 14.97
C THR A 354 31.05 10.13 16.30
N ALA A 355 31.84 9.69 17.28
CA ALA A 355 31.78 10.15 18.67
C ALA A 355 32.06 11.65 18.86
N GLY A 356 32.86 12.28 17.99
CA GLY A 356 33.05 13.74 17.99
C GLY A 356 31.76 14.50 17.67
N ASN A 357 31.12 14.18 16.53
CA ASN A 357 29.89 14.84 16.07
C ASN A 357 28.65 14.50 16.91
N LEU A 358 28.56 13.27 17.44
CA LEU A 358 27.46 12.86 18.32
C LEU A 358 27.55 13.52 19.69
N SER A 359 28.76 13.70 20.22
CA SER A 359 28.95 14.43 21.48
C SER A 359 28.58 15.90 21.31
N ASP A 360 28.91 16.55 20.19
CA ASP A 360 28.44 17.91 19.90
C ASP A 360 26.92 18.00 19.71
N LEU A 361 26.29 17.00 19.06
CA LEU A 361 24.82 16.95 18.88
C LEU A 361 24.07 16.67 20.21
N LEU A 362 24.70 15.94 21.14
CA LEU A 362 24.18 15.65 22.48
C LEU A 362 24.46 16.79 23.48
N LEU A 363 25.64 17.43 23.42
CA LEU A 363 26.08 18.55 24.26
C LEU A 363 25.38 19.86 23.90
N SER A 364 25.18 20.15 22.60
CA SER A 364 24.40 21.32 22.15
C SER A 364 22.92 21.27 22.57
N ARG A 365 22.44 20.12 23.05
CA ARG A 365 21.03 19.87 23.37
C ARG A 365 20.80 19.33 24.80
N GLY A 366 21.80 19.39 25.67
CA GLY A 366 21.65 19.17 27.12
C GLY A 366 21.65 17.70 27.59
N HIS A 367 22.09 16.74 26.78
CA HIS A 367 22.21 15.34 27.17
C HIS A 367 23.67 14.95 27.41
N ALA A 368 24.00 14.47 28.62
CA ALA A 368 25.32 13.92 28.91
C ALA A 368 25.59 12.67 28.03
N GLY A 369 26.81 12.54 27.49
CA GLY A 369 27.19 11.40 26.65
C GLY A 369 27.06 10.07 27.40
N ILE A 370 26.40 9.05 26.82
CA ILE A 370 26.34 7.73 27.46
C ILE A 370 27.71 7.01 27.43
N PRO A 371 28.12 6.34 28.51
CA PRO A 371 29.25 5.41 28.46
C PRO A 371 29.06 4.35 27.36
N GLN A 372 30.16 3.93 26.70
CA GLN A 372 30.13 2.94 25.61
C GLN A 372 29.45 1.63 26.03
N VAL A 373 29.73 1.17 27.25
CA VAL A 373 29.14 -0.05 27.83
C VAL A 373 27.62 0.07 27.97
N LYS A 374 27.12 1.22 28.44
CA LYS A 374 25.67 1.47 28.62
C LYS A 374 24.92 1.47 27.28
N PHE A 375 25.51 2.09 26.26
CA PHE A 375 24.95 2.06 24.90
C PHE A 375 24.88 0.65 24.33
N ARG A 376 25.96 -0.13 24.44
CA ARG A 376 26.00 -1.54 24.00
C ARG A 376 24.87 -2.36 24.60
N ILE A 377 24.65 -2.24 25.90
CA ILE A 377 23.57 -2.95 26.61
C ILE A 377 22.20 -2.49 26.09
N ASN A 378 21.98 -1.17 26.01
CA ASN A 378 20.68 -0.63 25.60
C ASN A 378 20.34 -0.93 24.13
N ILE A 379 21.32 -0.86 23.22
CA ILE A 379 21.09 -1.14 21.80
C ILE A 379 20.84 -2.63 21.56
N ARG A 380 21.56 -3.50 22.27
CA ARG A 380 21.33 -4.94 22.23
C ARG A 380 19.90 -5.27 22.69
N ARG A 381 19.46 -4.69 23.81
CA ARG A 381 18.10 -4.88 24.34
C ARG A 381 17.02 -4.41 23.34
N MET A 382 17.24 -3.27 22.68
CA MET A 382 16.34 -2.77 21.63
C MET A 382 16.29 -3.71 20.42
N LEU A 383 17.45 -4.17 19.91
CA LEU A 383 17.54 -5.13 18.82
C LEU A 383 16.83 -6.46 19.16
N GLU A 384 17.01 -6.97 20.37
CA GLU A 384 16.34 -8.17 20.86
C GLU A 384 14.82 -7.96 20.95
N LEU A 385 14.35 -6.82 21.45
CA LEU A 385 12.92 -6.50 21.53
C LEU A 385 12.29 -6.43 20.12
N ILE A 386 12.95 -5.74 19.17
CA ILE A 386 12.53 -5.67 17.76
C ILE A 386 12.44 -7.07 17.16
N TRP A 387 13.47 -7.91 17.36
CA TRP A 387 13.48 -9.29 16.87
C TRP A 387 12.31 -10.10 17.42
N LYS A 388 12.08 -10.04 18.73
CA LYS A 388 11.02 -10.76 19.44
C LYS A 388 9.63 -10.35 18.94
N MET A 389 9.38 -9.05 18.80
CA MET A 389 8.11 -8.54 18.26
C MET A 389 7.91 -8.98 16.81
N ASN A 390 8.93 -8.83 15.97
CA ASN A 390 8.86 -9.19 14.56
C ASN A 390 8.69 -10.69 14.35
N SER A 391 9.33 -11.51 15.19
CA SER A 391 9.20 -12.96 15.12
C SER A 391 7.77 -13.42 15.35
N ARG A 392 7.10 -12.87 16.37
CA ARG A 392 5.69 -13.17 16.65
C ARG A 392 4.73 -12.57 15.64
N LEU A 393 5.10 -11.46 15.00
CA LEU A 393 4.37 -10.95 13.85
C LEU A 393 4.48 -11.91 12.65
N ILE A 394 5.69 -12.39 12.31
CA ILE A 394 5.92 -13.39 11.26
C ILE A 394 5.17 -14.70 11.56
N GLU A 395 5.20 -15.16 12.81
CA GLU A 395 4.45 -16.33 13.25
C GLU A 395 2.94 -16.13 13.05
N SER A 396 2.42 -14.93 13.36
CA SER A 396 1.01 -14.59 13.13
C SER A 396 0.63 -14.56 11.65
N PHE A 397 1.61 -14.41 10.75
CA PHE A 397 1.43 -14.55 9.30
C PHE A 397 1.34 -16.03 8.88
N GLY A 398 1.50 -16.98 9.80
CA GLY A 398 1.49 -18.41 9.56
C GLY A 398 2.84 -18.99 9.12
N TYR A 399 3.93 -18.22 9.22
CA TYR A 399 5.28 -18.68 8.86
C TYR A 399 6.01 -19.28 10.06
N GLU A 400 6.98 -20.13 9.76
CA GLU A 400 7.91 -20.66 10.75
C GLU A 400 8.88 -19.57 11.22
N THR A 401 9.24 -19.62 12.51
CA THR A 401 10.14 -18.67 13.16
C THR A 401 11.60 -19.15 13.19
N HIS A 402 11.99 -19.95 12.19
CA HIS A 402 13.34 -20.50 12.05
C HIS A 402 13.70 -20.66 10.57
N GLY A 403 14.98 -20.96 10.30
CA GLY A 403 15.51 -21.11 8.94
C GLY A 403 15.96 -19.80 8.29
N ASP A 404 16.61 -19.92 7.14
CA ASP A 404 17.33 -18.82 6.47
C ASP A 404 16.41 -17.71 5.98
N PHE A 405 15.21 -18.06 5.51
CA PHE A 405 14.21 -17.10 5.08
C PHE A 405 13.78 -16.18 6.23
N TYR A 406 13.43 -16.77 7.38
CA TYR A 406 13.08 -16.05 8.59
C TYR A 406 14.22 -15.14 9.06
N VAL A 407 15.46 -15.66 9.11
CA VAL A 407 16.65 -14.89 9.49
C VAL A 407 16.86 -13.71 8.53
N THR A 408 16.61 -13.89 7.24
CA THR A 408 16.71 -12.82 6.24
C THR A 408 15.72 -11.70 6.54
N GLN A 409 14.45 -12.02 6.80
CA GLN A 409 13.42 -11.01 7.15
C GLN A 409 13.79 -10.26 8.45
N GLN A 410 14.37 -10.94 9.44
CA GLN A 410 14.86 -10.29 10.66
C GLN A 410 16.06 -9.37 10.41
N LYS A 411 17.02 -9.79 9.59
CA LYS A 411 18.20 -8.99 9.23
C LYS A 411 17.81 -7.71 8.50
N GLU A 412 16.85 -7.75 7.58
CA GLU A 412 16.37 -6.54 6.90
C GLU A 412 15.85 -5.47 7.88
N LEU A 413 15.10 -5.89 8.91
CA LEU A 413 14.60 -4.99 9.93
C LEU A 413 15.71 -4.40 10.82
N GLN A 414 16.73 -5.19 11.15
CA GLN A 414 17.93 -4.67 11.84
C GLN A 414 18.69 -3.64 11.00
N GLN A 415 18.73 -3.81 9.67
CA GLN A 415 19.35 -2.83 8.78
C GLN A 415 18.55 -1.51 8.76
N GLU A 416 17.22 -1.56 8.87
CA GLU A 416 16.43 -0.33 8.99
C GLU A 416 16.74 0.41 10.30
N LEU A 417 16.89 -0.29 11.44
CA LEU A 417 17.35 0.34 12.68
C LEU A 417 18.70 1.04 12.49
N PHE A 418 19.66 0.36 11.85
CA PHE A 418 20.96 0.94 11.54
C PHE A 418 20.81 2.19 10.68
N GLY A 419 19.99 2.13 9.62
CA GLY A 419 19.74 3.27 8.73
C GLY A 419 19.07 4.46 9.40
N LEU A 420 18.23 4.24 10.42
CA LEU A 420 17.61 5.30 11.22
C LEU A 420 18.60 5.91 12.21
N ILE A 421 19.38 5.09 12.91
CA ILE A 421 20.38 5.56 13.89
C ILE A 421 21.55 6.25 13.22
N ALA A 422 22.06 5.70 12.12
CA ALA A 422 23.24 6.23 11.45
C ALA A 422 22.95 7.51 10.64
N LEU A 423 21.67 7.83 10.42
CA LEU A 423 21.22 8.72 9.33
C LEU A 423 21.92 8.40 8.01
N SER A 424 22.39 7.17 7.85
CA SER A 424 22.92 6.75 6.57
C SER A 424 21.72 6.76 5.63
N ASP A 425 21.92 7.43 4.50
CA ASP A 425 21.30 6.95 3.29
C ASP A 425 21.87 5.53 3.12
N ILE A 426 21.16 4.53 3.66
CA ILE A 426 21.01 3.28 2.92
C ILE A 426 20.63 3.83 1.55
N PRO A 427 21.49 3.67 0.52
CA PRO A 427 21.18 4.23 -0.78
C PRO A 427 19.74 3.85 -1.01
N GLU A 428 18.83 4.84 -1.17
CA GLU A 428 17.51 4.55 -1.74
C GLU A 428 17.91 3.67 -2.91
N SER A 429 17.62 2.36 -2.82
CA SER A 429 18.09 1.34 -3.77
C SER A 429 17.97 2.01 -5.10
N LYS A 430 19.03 2.05 -5.91
CA LYS A 430 19.01 2.70 -7.22
C LYS A 430 17.71 2.24 -7.88
N GLU A 431 16.65 3.02 -7.78
CA GLU A 431 15.29 2.58 -8.06
C GLU A 431 14.83 3.61 -9.05
N LEU A 432 14.49 3.13 -10.24
CA LEU A 432 14.06 4.02 -11.33
C LEU A 432 12.91 4.94 -10.89
N TYR A 433 12.11 4.54 -9.90
CA TYR A 433 10.95 5.26 -9.38
C TYR A 433 11.01 5.34 -7.85
N LEU A 434 10.96 6.56 -7.32
CA LEU A 434 10.98 6.80 -5.88
C LEU A 434 9.55 6.73 -5.35
N GLN A 435 8.95 5.54 -5.29
CA GLN A 435 7.62 5.39 -4.63
C GLN A 435 7.71 5.43 -3.10
N THR A 436 8.90 5.16 -2.57
CA THR A 436 9.16 5.06 -1.14
C THR A 436 8.68 6.32 -0.41
N PRO A 437 7.85 6.18 0.64
CA PRO A 437 7.40 7.30 1.45
C PRO A 437 8.57 8.17 1.92
N LYS A 438 8.43 9.50 1.82
CA LYS A 438 9.39 10.41 2.49
C LYS A 438 9.13 10.37 3.99
N ILE A 439 10.06 9.80 4.74
CA ILE A 439 10.12 9.99 6.18
C ILE A 439 10.68 11.40 6.40
N LYS A 440 9.80 12.40 6.47
CA LYS A 440 10.21 13.82 6.53
C LYS A 440 11.04 14.15 7.78
N ASN A 441 10.94 13.36 8.85
CA ASN A 441 11.61 13.63 10.14
C ASN A 441 12.58 12.52 10.57
N ARG A 442 13.42 11.98 9.66
CA ARG A 442 14.42 10.96 10.05
C ARG A 442 15.30 11.42 11.21
N SER A 443 15.66 12.70 11.27
CA SER A 443 16.41 13.29 12.39
C SER A 443 15.64 13.27 13.72
N TYR A 444 14.33 13.55 13.70
CA TYR A 444 13.49 13.48 14.90
C TYR A 444 13.32 12.02 15.37
N VAL A 445 13.09 11.09 14.44
CA VAL A 445 13.02 9.65 14.75
C VAL A 445 14.34 9.17 15.35
N GLN A 446 15.48 9.54 14.73
CA GLN A 446 16.81 9.25 15.26
C GLN A 446 16.96 9.82 16.68
N GLN A 447 16.57 11.09 16.89
CA GLN A 447 16.62 11.73 18.20
C GLN A 447 15.81 10.93 19.23
N LYS A 448 14.58 10.50 18.91
CA LYS A 448 13.73 9.74 19.83
C LYS A 448 14.30 8.35 20.15
N ILE A 449 14.94 7.71 19.17
CA ILE A 449 15.67 6.45 19.39
C ILE A 449 16.85 6.70 20.34
N ILE A 450 17.64 7.73 20.12
CA ILE A 450 18.78 8.09 20.97
C ILE A 450 18.32 8.46 22.38
N GLU A 451 17.25 9.25 22.54
CA GLU A 451 16.64 9.58 23.84
C GLU A 451 16.22 8.31 24.59
N ALA A 452 15.59 7.34 23.91
CA ALA A 452 15.21 6.06 24.52
C ALA A 452 16.43 5.25 24.97
N LEU A 453 17.50 5.22 24.17
CA LEU A 453 18.77 4.58 24.52
C LEU A 453 19.47 5.30 25.68
N ASN A 454 19.30 6.62 25.81
CA ASN A 454 19.96 7.45 26.83
C ASN A 454 19.20 7.55 28.15
N SER A 455 17.91 7.19 28.17
CA SER A 455 17.09 7.27 29.38
C SER A 455 17.69 6.47 30.54
N GLU A 456 17.68 7.09 31.73
CA GLU A 456 18.05 6.42 32.98
C GLU A 456 17.02 5.34 33.35
N GLU A 457 17.50 4.29 34.03
CA GLU A 457 16.64 3.29 34.63
C GLU A 457 15.79 3.99 35.70
N SER A 458 14.48 4.04 35.51
CA SER A 458 13.52 4.65 36.44
C SER A 458 12.77 3.56 37.21
N ARG A 459 12.09 3.96 38.30
CA ARG A 459 11.21 3.06 39.05
C ARG A 459 10.15 2.45 38.13
N ASP A 460 9.73 1.23 38.45
CA ASP A 460 8.70 0.52 37.71
C ASP A 460 7.34 1.19 37.86
N ILE A 461 6.75 1.60 36.74
CA ILE A 461 5.48 2.32 36.66
C ILE A 461 4.31 1.35 36.45
N TYR A 462 4.55 0.25 35.73
CA TYR A 462 3.54 -0.75 35.45
C TYR A 462 4.00 -2.17 35.79
N ARG A 463 3.03 -3.04 36.06
CA ARG A 463 3.19 -4.47 36.28
C ARG A 463 2.15 -5.24 35.48
N VAL A 464 2.53 -6.39 34.93
CA VAL A 464 1.56 -7.31 34.33
C VAL A 464 0.81 -8.06 35.44
N ASN A 465 -0.51 -8.09 35.36
CA ASN A 465 -1.36 -8.71 36.36
C ASN A 465 -0.98 -10.19 36.56
N LYS A 466 -0.72 -10.59 37.81
CA LYS A 466 -0.35 -11.95 38.22
C LYS A 466 0.88 -12.52 37.51
N ARG A 467 1.73 -11.68 36.89
CA ARG A 467 2.94 -12.09 36.16
C ARG A 467 4.03 -11.08 36.45
N GLY A 468 5.15 -11.51 37.03
CA GLY A 468 6.19 -10.63 37.59
C GLY A 468 6.88 -9.64 36.63
N HIS A 469 6.43 -9.50 35.38
CA HIS A 469 6.94 -8.52 34.42
C HIS A 469 6.62 -7.10 34.89
N ARG A 470 7.67 -6.29 35.02
CA ARG A 470 7.64 -4.91 35.48
C ARG A 470 8.16 -4.01 34.37
N VAL A 471 7.58 -2.82 34.26
CA VAL A 471 7.87 -1.88 33.17
C VAL A 471 8.20 -0.51 33.75
N SER A 472 9.41 -0.04 33.50
CA SER A 472 9.87 1.31 33.82
C SER A 472 9.57 2.30 32.69
N ARG A 473 9.78 3.60 32.95
CA ARG A 473 9.65 4.65 31.90
C ARG A 473 10.60 4.40 30.73
N LYS A 474 11.82 3.96 31.03
CA LYS A 474 12.81 3.56 30.03
C LYS A 474 12.28 2.43 29.17
N GLY A 475 11.65 1.42 29.78
CA GLY A 475 11.01 0.31 29.08
C GLY A 475 9.94 0.77 28.09
N ILE A 476 9.10 1.74 28.48
CA ILE A 476 8.09 2.36 27.60
C ILE A 476 8.76 3.08 26.42
N MET A 477 9.78 3.92 26.69
CA MET A 477 10.48 4.67 25.63
C MET A 477 11.17 3.74 24.63
N VAL A 478 11.88 2.72 25.12
CA VAL A 478 12.53 1.71 24.28
C VAL A 478 11.50 0.93 23.47
N THR A 479 10.38 0.55 24.07
CA THR A 479 9.30 -0.16 23.35
C THR A 479 8.70 0.70 22.25
N LYS A 480 8.38 1.96 22.55
CA LYS A 480 7.83 2.91 21.56
C LYS A 480 8.79 3.13 20.40
N ALA A 481 10.08 3.39 20.68
CA ALA A 481 11.11 3.54 19.65
C ALA A 481 11.33 2.25 18.82
N SER A 482 11.24 1.08 19.45
CA SER A 482 11.34 -0.22 18.74
C SER A 482 10.18 -0.42 17.77
N VAL A 483 8.96 -0.08 18.17
CA VAL A 483 7.76 -0.16 17.31
C VAL A 483 7.82 0.87 16.18
N GLU A 484 8.37 2.06 16.43
CA GLU A 484 8.61 3.08 15.40
C GLU A 484 9.51 2.55 14.27
N VAL A 485 10.57 1.82 14.61
CA VAL A 485 11.48 1.20 13.65
C VAL A 485 10.74 0.14 12.82
N MET A 486 9.90 -0.69 13.46
CA MET A 486 9.07 -1.68 12.76
C MET A 486 8.08 -1.02 11.81
N LEU A 487 7.32 -0.03 12.29
CA LEU A 487 6.38 0.74 11.46
C LEU A 487 7.08 1.34 10.24
N THR A 488 8.24 1.97 10.47
CA THR A 488 9.05 2.57 9.43
C THR A 488 9.48 1.53 8.39
N TYR A 489 10.04 0.39 8.83
CA TYR A 489 10.46 -0.68 7.93
C TYR A 489 9.29 -1.20 7.08
N TYR A 490 8.21 -1.64 7.71
CA TYR A 490 7.07 -2.24 7.03
C TYR A 490 6.40 -1.24 6.06
N TYR A 491 6.25 0.02 6.46
CA TYR A 491 5.67 1.04 5.60
C TYR A 491 6.58 1.42 4.42
N LYS A 492 7.86 1.69 4.70
CA LYS A 492 8.85 2.13 3.69
C LYS A 492 9.12 1.05 2.65
N ARG A 493 9.25 -0.21 3.08
CA ARG A 493 9.59 -1.34 2.22
C ARG A 493 8.47 -1.68 1.23
N ASN A 494 7.21 -1.54 1.63
CA ASN A 494 6.07 -1.79 0.74
C ASN A 494 4.79 -1.09 1.19
N ALA A 495 4.68 0.20 0.88
CA ALA A 495 3.56 1.04 1.30
C ALA A 495 2.20 0.58 0.73
N SER A 496 2.17 0.03 -0.49
CA SER A 496 0.94 -0.51 -1.09
C SER A 496 0.42 -1.71 -0.28
N LYS A 497 1.31 -2.67 0.04
CA LYS A 497 0.96 -3.82 0.90
C LYS A 497 0.58 -3.38 2.31
N TRP A 498 1.31 -2.42 2.89
CA TRP A 498 1.02 -1.83 4.18
C TRP A 498 -0.41 -1.30 4.30
N LEU A 499 -0.85 -0.50 3.32
CA LEU A 499 -2.20 0.08 3.29
C LEU A 499 -3.32 -0.97 3.11
N GLN A 500 -3.00 -2.13 2.54
CA GLN A 500 -3.95 -3.22 2.37
C GLN A 500 -4.04 -4.12 3.62
N VAL A 501 -2.92 -4.42 4.27
CA VAL A 501 -2.85 -5.36 5.41
C VAL A 501 -3.15 -4.68 6.73
N PHE A 502 -2.55 -3.52 6.97
CA PHE A 502 -2.62 -2.83 8.26
C PHE A 502 -3.41 -1.54 8.21
N GLN A 503 -3.51 -0.91 7.05
CA GLN A 503 -4.30 0.30 6.76
C GLN A 503 -3.76 1.60 7.38
N ASP A 504 -3.41 1.59 8.67
CA ASP A 504 -2.89 2.73 9.41
C ASP A 504 -2.00 2.32 10.59
N GLU A 505 -1.33 3.30 11.18
CA GLU A 505 -0.36 3.17 12.26
C GLU A 505 -1.01 2.60 13.54
N GLU A 506 -2.18 3.11 13.93
CA GLU A 506 -2.91 2.63 15.11
C GLU A 506 -3.25 1.13 14.97
N SER A 507 -3.73 0.73 13.79
CA SER A 507 -4.07 -0.65 13.51
C SER A 507 -2.85 -1.57 13.57
N PHE A 508 -1.67 -1.12 13.15
CA PHE A 508 -0.43 -1.89 13.37
C PHE A 508 -0.17 -2.19 14.84
N VAL A 509 -0.22 -1.13 15.66
CA VAL A 509 0.18 -1.21 17.05
C VAL A 509 -0.84 -2.03 17.83
N LEU A 510 -2.12 -1.90 17.50
CA LEU A 510 -3.17 -2.77 18.03
C LEU A 510 -2.99 -4.24 17.62
N ASN A 511 -2.49 -4.52 16.41
CA ASN A 511 -2.15 -5.90 16.02
C ASN A 511 -1.06 -6.50 16.91
N LEU A 512 0.03 -5.77 17.12
CA LEU A 512 1.09 -6.20 18.04
C LEU A 512 0.55 -6.38 19.47
N ALA A 513 -0.36 -5.50 19.91
CA ALA A 513 -0.96 -5.57 21.23
C ALA A 513 -1.84 -6.83 21.38
N GLN A 514 -2.59 -7.20 20.35
CA GLN A 514 -3.37 -8.44 20.35
C GLN A 514 -2.47 -9.68 20.41
N ILE A 515 -1.35 -9.67 19.67
CA ILE A 515 -0.36 -10.76 19.74
C ILE A 515 0.18 -10.86 21.18
N ALA A 516 0.61 -9.75 21.78
CA ALA A 516 1.09 -9.72 23.17
C ALA A 516 0.05 -10.28 24.15
N VAL A 517 -1.22 -9.90 24.01
CA VAL A 517 -2.32 -10.41 24.86
C VAL A 517 -2.50 -11.92 24.75
N ARG A 518 -2.31 -12.51 23.55
CA ARG A 518 -2.40 -13.95 23.32
C ARG A 518 -1.21 -14.71 23.90
N LEU A 519 -0.01 -14.13 23.87
CA LEU A 519 1.15 -14.72 24.56
C LEU A 519 0.95 -14.81 26.08
N LEU A 520 0.01 -14.02 26.63
CA LEU A 520 -0.38 -14.15 28.02
C LEU A 520 -1.39 -15.27 28.28
N ARG A 521 -1.95 -15.97 27.30
CA ARG A 521 -3.01 -16.98 27.52
C ARG A 521 -2.89 -18.13 26.52
N LYS A 522 -2.56 -19.34 27.03
CA LYS A 522 -2.33 -20.52 26.18
C LYS A 522 -3.55 -20.91 25.36
N ASP A 523 -4.72 -20.92 25.98
CA ASP A 523 -6.02 -21.19 25.35
C ASP A 523 -6.28 -20.22 24.18
N ALA A 524 -6.19 -18.91 24.45
CA ALA A 524 -6.39 -17.89 23.43
C ALA A 524 -5.37 -17.96 22.28
N PHE A 525 -4.12 -18.35 22.57
CA PHE A 525 -3.08 -18.56 21.56
C PHE A 525 -3.40 -19.77 20.67
N VAL A 526 -3.70 -20.92 21.28
CA VAL A 526 -4.00 -22.17 20.54
C VAL A 526 -5.24 -22.01 19.66
N ASP A 527 -6.31 -21.43 20.20
CA ASP A 527 -7.55 -21.18 19.45
C ASP A 527 -7.29 -20.25 18.24
N PHE A 528 -6.52 -19.18 18.46
CA PHE A 528 -6.18 -18.27 17.37
C PHE A 528 -5.29 -18.94 16.31
N LYS A 529 -4.27 -19.70 16.74
CA LYS A 529 -3.35 -20.42 15.86
C LYS A 529 -4.11 -21.40 14.97
N ALA A 530 -4.97 -22.23 15.56
CA ALA A 530 -5.78 -23.20 14.84
C ALA A 530 -6.72 -22.55 13.81
N ALA A 531 -7.33 -21.41 14.15
CA ALA A 531 -8.28 -20.75 13.26
C ALA A 531 -7.65 -19.88 12.16
N ASN A 532 -6.45 -19.31 12.38
CA ASN A 532 -5.95 -18.21 11.53
C ASN A 532 -4.60 -18.48 10.85
N TYR A 533 -3.72 -19.36 11.36
CA TYR A 533 -2.36 -19.45 10.81
C TYR A 533 -2.34 -20.04 9.39
N GLN A 534 -3.05 -21.15 9.15
CA GLN A 534 -3.12 -21.75 7.82
C GLN A 534 -3.78 -20.82 6.79
N PRO A 535 -4.95 -20.21 7.05
CA PRO A 535 -5.52 -19.20 6.14
C PRO A 535 -4.61 -18.00 5.90
N THR A 536 -3.91 -17.51 6.93
CA THR A 536 -3.00 -16.36 6.80
C THR A 536 -1.76 -16.73 6.00
N ARG A 537 -1.27 -17.98 6.11
CA ARG A 537 -0.14 -18.48 5.31
C ARG A 537 -0.44 -18.44 3.81
N GLN A 538 -1.68 -18.73 3.40
CA GLN A 538 -2.16 -18.68 2.01
C GLN A 538 -2.20 -17.27 1.41
N LEU A 539 -1.98 -16.22 2.23
CA LEU A 539 -1.87 -14.85 1.74
C LEU A 539 -0.49 -14.54 1.16
N ASP A 540 0.52 -15.40 1.41
CA ASP A 540 1.91 -15.21 0.99
C ASP A 540 2.44 -13.79 1.29
N LEU A 541 2.22 -13.31 2.52
CA LEU A 541 2.57 -11.93 2.91
C LEU A 541 4.08 -11.66 2.86
N LEU A 542 4.91 -12.69 3.04
CA LEU A 542 6.37 -12.62 3.00
C LEU A 542 6.93 -13.29 1.72
N PRO A 543 8.00 -12.75 1.10
CA PRO A 543 8.78 -11.57 1.52
C PRO A 543 7.98 -10.26 1.54
N TRP A 544 8.23 -9.41 2.53
CA TRP A 544 7.42 -8.19 2.69
C TRP A 544 7.53 -7.23 1.47
N GLY A 545 8.70 -7.21 0.81
CA GLY A 545 8.95 -6.43 -0.41
C GLY A 545 8.05 -6.77 -1.61
N ASN A 546 7.48 -7.98 -1.67
CA ASN A 546 6.73 -8.45 -2.83
C ASN A 546 5.42 -7.68 -3.06
N HIS A 547 5.06 -7.41 -4.32
CA HIS A 547 3.77 -6.79 -4.63
C HIS A 547 2.59 -7.66 -4.17
N LEU A 548 1.57 -7.04 -3.57
CA LEU A 548 0.38 -7.75 -3.11
C LEU A 548 -0.83 -7.41 -4.00
N ILE A 549 -1.40 -8.46 -4.61
CA ILE A 549 -2.71 -8.45 -5.26
C ILE A 549 -3.59 -9.42 -4.49
N GLN A 550 -4.80 -8.99 -4.11
CA GLN A 550 -5.67 -9.75 -3.21
C GLN A 550 -6.93 -10.25 -3.90
N LEU A 551 -7.29 -11.50 -3.61
CA LEU A 551 -8.64 -12.03 -3.79
C LEU A 551 -9.61 -11.48 -2.73
N ASN A 552 -10.90 -11.43 -3.07
CA ASN A 552 -11.97 -11.12 -2.12
C ASN A 552 -11.93 -11.99 -0.85
N GLU A 553 -11.65 -13.28 -1.00
CA GLU A 553 -11.57 -14.23 0.13
C GLU A 553 -10.37 -13.92 1.03
N GLN A 554 -9.21 -13.62 0.43
CA GLN A 554 -7.99 -13.21 1.12
C GLN A 554 -8.18 -11.91 1.90
N ASN A 555 -8.91 -10.93 1.34
CA ASN A 555 -9.27 -9.71 2.04
C ASN A 555 -10.11 -9.98 3.31
N SER A 556 -10.99 -11.00 3.25
CA SER A 556 -11.77 -11.42 4.42
C SER A 556 -10.89 -12.02 5.52
N ILE A 557 -9.84 -12.77 5.15
CA ILE A 557 -8.86 -13.33 6.07
C ILE A 557 -8.10 -12.19 6.75
N ILE A 558 -7.55 -11.25 5.98
CA ILE A 558 -6.84 -10.07 6.52
C ILE A 558 -7.71 -9.32 7.53
N ARG A 559 -8.98 -9.07 7.20
CA ARG A 559 -9.89 -8.37 8.10
C ARG A 559 -10.15 -9.13 9.40
N LYS A 560 -10.30 -10.46 9.34
CA LYS A 560 -10.53 -11.29 10.54
C LYS A 560 -9.26 -11.38 11.39
N THR A 561 -8.11 -11.59 10.77
CA THR A 561 -6.81 -11.77 11.43
C THR A 561 -6.28 -10.47 12.04
N PHE A 562 -6.34 -9.36 11.29
CA PHE A 562 -5.64 -8.12 11.63
C PHE A 562 -6.53 -6.94 12.04
N HIS A 563 -7.84 -7.01 11.79
CA HIS A 563 -8.75 -5.88 12.06
C HIS A 563 -9.91 -6.25 12.99
N SER A 564 -10.10 -7.53 13.30
CA SER A 564 -11.07 -7.94 14.30
C SER A 564 -10.63 -7.39 15.66
N ARG A 565 -11.42 -6.46 16.21
CA ARG A 565 -11.13 -5.86 17.51
C ARG A 565 -11.64 -6.77 18.62
N ALA A 566 -10.87 -6.90 19.69
CA ALA A 566 -11.33 -7.58 20.90
C ALA A 566 -12.54 -6.83 21.49
N SER A 567 -13.57 -7.57 21.90
CA SER A 567 -14.71 -7.03 22.65
C SER A 567 -14.37 -6.66 24.11
N GLN A 568 -13.14 -6.96 24.54
CA GLN A 568 -12.64 -6.77 25.90
C GLN A 568 -11.51 -5.75 25.93
N ASN A 569 -11.40 -5.01 27.04
CA ASN A 569 -10.33 -4.06 27.27
C ASN A 569 -8.98 -4.80 27.40
N ILE A 570 -8.14 -4.71 26.35
CA ILE A 570 -6.83 -5.37 26.30
C ILE A 570 -5.85 -4.87 27.36
N TYR A 571 -6.14 -3.73 28.00
CA TYR A 571 -5.29 -3.04 28.97
C TYR A 571 -5.54 -3.47 30.42
N GLU A 572 -6.61 -4.22 30.73
CA GLU A 572 -6.91 -4.72 32.08
C GLU A 572 -5.78 -5.58 32.67
N LYS A 573 -4.93 -6.16 31.81
CA LYS A 573 -3.77 -6.95 32.21
C LYS A 573 -2.61 -6.09 32.72
N ILE A 574 -2.64 -4.78 32.54
CA ILE A 574 -1.57 -3.84 32.94
C ILE A 574 -2.03 -3.00 34.12
N ILE A 575 -1.40 -3.22 35.27
CA ILE A 575 -1.73 -2.55 36.53
C ILE A 575 -0.68 -1.46 36.79
N ALA A 576 -1.12 -0.24 37.04
CA ALA A 576 -0.26 0.85 37.49
C ALA A 576 0.26 0.55 38.90
N ASN A 577 1.52 0.89 39.16
CA ASN A 577 2.11 0.68 40.48
C ASN A 577 1.47 1.65 41.49
N PRO A 578 0.79 1.18 42.54
CA PRO A 578 0.07 2.05 43.48
C PRO A 578 0.98 3.06 44.20
N ASP A 579 2.27 2.74 44.36
CA ASP A 579 3.24 3.54 45.10
C ASP A 579 3.79 4.75 44.30
N LEU A 580 3.24 5.02 43.11
CA LEU A 580 3.69 6.07 42.18
C LEU A 580 2.54 6.89 41.58
N ILE A 581 1.30 6.71 42.04
CA ILE A 581 0.13 7.52 41.64
C ILE A 581 -0.05 8.69 42.61
#